data_AF-A0A9N9N3D8-F1
#
_entry.id   AF-A0A9N9N3D8-F1
#
_cell.length_a   1.000
_cell.length_b   1.000
_cell.length_c   1.000
_cell.angle_alpha   90.00
_cell.angle_beta   90.00
_cell.angle_gamma   90.00
#
_symmetry.space_group_name_H-M   'P 1'
#
loop_
_entity.id
_entity.type
_entity.pdbx_description
1 polymer ?
#
loop_
_entity_poly.entity_id
_entity_poly.type
_entity_poly.pdbx_seq_one_letter_code
_entity_poly.pdbx_strand_id
1 'polypeptide(L)'
;MYINLDPKRIFIAVLLAFNCGRNMGYASATCGFPGAPAHCKVSFSEEEPREGTVVTYSCEPGFELLGPARRVCGPNSRWTPDGIPFCEIASCAVRSAGPGGSGGPITDRPSYGNDTCGG
;
A
#
# COMPACT_ATOMS: atom_id res chain seq x y z
N MET A 1 -22.11 -51.25 22.06
CA MET A 1 -22.93 -50.13 21.57
C MET A 1 -22.68 -49.99 20.07
N TYR A 2 -23.50 -50.64 19.23
CA TYR A 2 -23.33 -50.61 17.77
C TYR A 2 -24.11 -49.43 17.21
N ILE A 3 -23.39 -48.43 16.70
CA ILE A 3 -23.97 -47.28 16.00
C ILE A 3 -24.57 -47.74 14.68
N ASN A 4 -25.89 -47.61 14.55
CA ASN A 4 -26.62 -47.90 13.31
C ASN A 4 -26.27 -46.82 12.27
N LEU A 5 -25.43 -47.18 11.28
CA LEU A 5 -25.06 -46.32 10.16
C LEU A 5 -26.13 -46.42 9.05
N ASP A 6 -27.14 -45.55 9.12
CA ASP A 6 -28.17 -45.42 8.10
C ASP A 6 -27.58 -44.79 6.81
N PRO A 7 -27.67 -45.45 5.64
CA PRO A 7 -27.02 -44.99 4.40
C PRO A 7 -27.55 -43.64 3.90
N LYS A 8 -28.78 -43.23 4.28
CA LYS A 8 -29.32 -41.91 3.95
C LYS A 8 -28.70 -40.80 4.80
N ARG A 9 -28.38 -41.11 6.07
CA ARG A 9 -27.69 -40.18 6.98
C ARG A 9 -26.21 -40.05 6.62
N ILE A 10 -25.59 -41.11 6.13
CA ILE A 10 -24.23 -41.09 5.57
C ILE A 10 -24.18 -40.17 4.34
N PHE A 11 -25.15 -40.25 3.44
CA PHE A 11 -25.20 -39.38 2.25
C PHE A 11 -25.34 -37.89 2.60
N ILE A 12 -26.17 -37.55 3.58
CA ILE A 12 -26.31 -36.17 4.08
C ILE A 12 -25.02 -35.71 4.77
N ALA A 13 -24.39 -36.56 5.58
CA ALA A 13 -23.11 -36.26 6.22
C ALA A 13 -21.98 -36.05 5.19
N VAL A 14 -21.98 -36.83 4.11
CA VAL A 14 -21.02 -36.70 3.00
C VAL A 14 -21.26 -35.41 2.20
N LEU A 15 -22.53 -35.03 1.93
CA LEU A 15 -22.85 -33.74 1.28
C LEU A 15 -22.51 -32.51 2.14
N LEU A 16 -22.68 -32.61 3.47
CA LEU A 16 -22.23 -31.59 4.41
C LEU A 16 -20.69 -31.56 4.54
N ALA A 17 -20.02 -32.70 4.38
CA ALA A 17 -18.56 -32.80 4.31
C ALA A 17 -17.99 -32.32 2.96
N PHE A 18 -18.72 -32.44 1.84
CA PHE A 18 -18.32 -31.89 0.54
C PHE A 18 -18.31 -30.35 0.51
N ASN A 19 -18.96 -29.68 1.47
CA ASN A 19 -18.79 -28.23 1.69
C ASN A 19 -17.76 -27.89 2.79
N CYS A 20 -17.20 -28.89 3.48
CA CYS A 20 -16.10 -28.71 4.42
C CYS A 20 -14.81 -29.30 3.82
N GLY A 21 -14.45 -28.82 2.63
CA GLY A 21 -13.37 -29.45 1.87
C GLY A 21 -12.91 -28.72 0.61
N ARG A 22 -13.29 -27.46 0.39
CA ARG A 22 -12.52 -26.62 -0.55
C ARG A 22 -11.21 -26.28 0.12
N ASN A 23 -10.28 -27.18 -0.16
CA ASN A 23 -8.88 -27.23 0.20
C ASN A 23 -8.26 -25.85 0.39
N MET A 24 -7.66 -25.72 1.57
CA MET A 24 -6.35 -25.15 1.75
C MET A 24 -6.18 -23.84 0.98
N GLY A 25 -6.55 -22.75 1.64
CA GLY A 25 -5.58 -21.67 1.67
C GLY A 25 -4.27 -22.29 2.11
N TYR A 26 -3.42 -22.68 1.15
CA TYR A 26 -2.01 -22.36 1.30
C TYR A 26 -2.06 -20.96 1.86
N ALA A 27 -1.47 -20.71 3.03
CA ALA A 27 -1.14 -19.34 3.37
C ALA A 27 -0.21 -18.89 2.24
N SER A 28 -0.79 -18.48 1.11
CA SER A 28 -0.13 -17.78 0.04
C SER A 28 0.53 -16.67 0.82
N ALA A 29 1.87 -16.65 0.79
CA ALA A 29 2.67 -15.63 1.42
C ALA A 29 2.39 -14.31 0.66
N THR A 30 1.17 -13.82 0.84
CA THR A 30 0.64 -12.60 0.31
C THR A 30 1.05 -11.55 1.31
N CYS A 31 1.64 -10.47 0.82
CA CYS A 31 1.96 -9.35 1.67
C CYS A 31 0.68 -8.67 2.17
N GLY A 32 0.73 -8.15 3.39
CA GLY A 32 -0.36 -7.31 3.90
C GLY A 32 -0.44 -5.98 3.16
N PHE A 33 -1.38 -5.13 3.56
CA PHE A 33 -1.40 -3.75 3.08
C PHE A 33 -0.08 -3.05 3.47
N PRO A 34 0.65 -2.42 2.54
CA PRO A 34 1.98 -1.87 2.78
C PRO A 34 1.97 -0.55 3.58
N GLY A 35 0.78 -0.05 3.92
CA GLY A 35 0.56 1.24 4.57
C GLY A 35 0.49 2.38 3.57
N ALA A 36 -0.37 3.37 3.84
CA ALA A 36 -0.56 4.56 3.02
C ALA A 36 -0.39 5.81 3.91
N PRO A 37 0.66 6.61 3.69
CA PRO A 37 0.85 7.90 4.36
C PRO A 37 -0.22 8.91 3.96
N ALA A 38 -0.32 10.00 4.72
CA ALA A 38 -1.11 11.17 4.32
C ALA A 38 -0.61 11.73 2.97
N HIS A 39 -1.53 12.26 2.17
CA HIS A 39 -1.25 12.84 0.84
C HIS A 39 -0.56 11.89 -0.13
N CYS A 40 -0.70 10.58 0.08
CA CYS A 40 -0.11 9.54 -0.76
C CYS A 40 -1.19 8.63 -1.34
N LYS A 41 -1.02 8.31 -2.62
CA LYS A 41 -1.78 7.29 -3.34
C LYS A 41 -0.91 6.07 -3.55
N VAL A 42 -1.51 4.89 -3.34
CA VAL A 42 -0.84 3.59 -3.41
C VAL A 42 -1.46 2.79 -4.56
N SER A 43 -0.62 2.30 -5.48
CA SER A 43 -1.04 1.46 -6.60
C SER A 43 -0.31 0.13 -6.58
N PHE A 44 -1.05 -0.96 -6.73
CA PHE A 44 -0.52 -2.31 -6.77
C PHE A 44 -0.41 -2.78 -8.22
N SER A 45 0.63 -3.55 -8.53
CA SER A 45 0.75 -4.21 -9.83
C SER A 45 -0.23 -5.38 -9.99
N GLU A 46 -0.69 -5.94 -8.88
CA GLU A 46 -1.58 -7.10 -8.80
C GLU A 46 -2.65 -6.84 -7.73
N GLU A 47 -3.88 -7.33 -7.93
CA GLU A 47 -4.98 -7.16 -6.96
C GLU A 47 -4.70 -7.90 -5.64
N GLU A 48 -4.03 -9.04 -5.74
CA GLU A 48 -3.59 -9.84 -4.60
C GLU A 48 -2.07 -9.79 -4.51
N PRO A 49 -1.50 -9.10 -3.51
CA PRO A 49 -0.07 -8.86 -3.43
C PRO A 49 0.70 -10.11 -3.02
N ARG A 50 1.00 -10.97 -3.98
CA ARG A 50 1.84 -12.17 -3.84
C ARG A 50 3.32 -11.80 -3.91
N GLU A 51 4.19 -12.75 -3.62
CA GLU A 51 5.63 -12.58 -3.83
C GLU A 51 5.92 -12.08 -5.26
N GLY A 52 6.71 -11.02 -5.37
CA GLY A 52 7.02 -10.33 -6.62
C GLY A 52 6.05 -9.19 -6.98
N THR A 53 4.90 -9.05 -6.30
CA THR A 53 4.01 -7.90 -6.51
C THR A 53 4.73 -6.60 -6.15
N VAL A 54 4.60 -5.60 -7.02
CA VAL A 54 5.19 -4.28 -6.85
C VAL A 54 4.10 -3.30 -6.43
N VAL A 55 4.35 -2.58 -5.36
CA VAL A 55 3.54 -1.43 -4.98
C VAL A 55 4.28 -0.14 -5.33
N THR A 56 3.56 0.82 -5.89
CA THR A 56 4.06 2.15 -6.23
C THR A 56 3.34 3.21 -5.41
N TYR A 57 4.12 4.13 -4.86
CA TYR A 57 3.66 5.28 -4.09
C TYR A 57 3.77 6.53 -4.94
N SER A 58 2.71 7.35 -4.92
CA SER A 58 2.66 8.63 -5.60
C SER A 58 2.03 9.68 -4.69
N CYS A 59 2.68 10.82 -4.53
CA CYS A 59 2.13 11.91 -3.73
C CYS A 59 1.09 12.73 -4.51
N GLU A 60 0.21 13.38 -3.77
CA GLU A 60 -0.69 14.40 -4.30
C GLU A 60 0.09 15.58 -4.90
N PRO A 61 -0.49 16.32 -5.86
CA PRO A 61 0.14 17.53 -6.40
C PRO A 61 0.51 18.52 -5.28
N GLY A 62 1.73 19.06 -5.34
CA GLY A 62 2.26 19.95 -4.29
C GLY A 62 3.00 19.23 -3.16
N PHE A 63 3.08 17.90 -3.20
CA PHE A 63 3.87 17.10 -2.26
C PHE A 63 5.00 16.35 -2.98
N GLU A 64 6.13 16.21 -2.31
CA GLU A 64 7.29 15.47 -2.76
C GLU A 64 7.43 14.17 -1.96
N LEU A 65 7.73 13.07 -2.67
CA LEU A 65 7.87 11.76 -2.06
C LEU A 65 9.27 11.61 -1.47
N LEU A 66 9.32 11.40 -0.16
CA LEU A 66 10.55 11.11 0.57
C LEU A 66 10.61 9.62 0.91
N GLY A 67 11.67 8.96 0.43
CA GLY A 67 11.90 7.53 0.61
C GLY A 67 11.59 6.70 -0.64
N PRO A 68 11.38 5.37 -0.48
CA PRO A 68 11.25 4.46 -1.61
C PRO A 68 9.88 4.58 -2.31
N ALA A 69 9.88 5.06 -3.55
CA ALA A 69 8.68 5.14 -4.39
C ALA A 69 8.06 3.80 -4.76
N ARG A 70 8.83 2.73 -4.68
CA ARG A 70 8.37 1.38 -5.04
C ARG A 70 8.85 0.39 -4.00
N ARG A 71 7.98 -0.54 -3.65
CA ARG A 71 8.30 -1.67 -2.75
C ARG A 71 7.83 -2.96 -3.40
N VAL A 72 8.51 -4.05 -3.08
CA VAL A 72 8.23 -5.37 -3.64
C VAL A 72 7.85 -6.32 -2.51
N CYS A 73 6.83 -7.12 -2.74
CA CYS A 73 6.45 -8.18 -1.83
C CYS A 73 7.49 -9.31 -1.89
N GLY A 74 8.20 -9.54 -0.79
CA GLY A 74 9.20 -10.61 -0.68
C GLY A 74 8.64 -11.93 -0.17
N PRO A 75 9.46 -13.00 -0.15
CA PRO A 75 9.06 -14.36 0.22
C PRO A 75 8.56 -14.53 1.66
N ASN A 76 8.81 -13.56 2.54
CA ASN A 76 8.36 -13.58 3.95
C ASN A 76 7.10 -12.73 4.19
N SER A 77 6.26 -12.52 3.16
CA SER A 77 5.10 -11.61 3.22
C SER A 77 5.46 -10.19 3.67
N ARG A 78 6.69 -9.76 3.36
CA ARG A 78 7.24 -8.47 3.82
C ARG A 78 7.57 -7.58 2.63
N TRP A 79 7.20 -6.32 2.74
CA TRP A 79 7.50 -5.31 1.75
C TRP A 79 8.94 -4.82 1.87
N THR A 80 9.69 -4.94 0.77
CA THR A 80 11.11 -4.56 0.70
C THR A 80 11.29 -3.46 -0.36
N PRO A 81 12.07 -2.40 -0.09
CA PRO A 81 12.77 -2.09 1.16
C PRO A 81 11.81 -1.82 2.34
N ASP A 82 12.32 -1.95 3.57
CA ASP A 82 11.59 -1.58 4.78
C ASP A 82 11.42 -0.07 4.91
N GLY A 83 10.37 0.35 5.59
CA GLY A 83 9.99 1.75 5.74
C GLY A 83 8.92 2.16 4.74
N ILE A 84 7.93 2.89 5.25
CA ILE A 84 6.86 3.48 4.44
C ILE A 84 7.37 4.87 4.01
N PRO A 85 7.34 5.22 2.71
CA PRO A 85 7.71 6.57 2.28
C PRO A 85 6.74 7.59 2.90
N PHE A 86 7.03 8.87 2.85
CA PHE A 86 6.10 9.92 3.27
C PHE A 86 6.09 11.05 2.26
N CYS A 87 4.96 11.74 2.16
CA CYS A 87 4.78 12.88 1.29
C CYS A 87 4.93 14.14 2.12
N GLU A 88 5.96 14.93 1.84
CA GLU A 88 6.16 16.24 2.46
C GLU A 88 5.74 17.33 1.49
N ILE A 89 5.32 18.49 2.00
CA ILE A 89 4.99 19.63 1.13
C ILE A 89 6.25 19.95 0.34
N ALA A 90 6.14 19.94 -0.99
CA ALA A 90 7.24 20.36 -1.84
C ALA A 90 7.49 21.83 -1.50
N SER A 91 8.56 22.11 -0.75
CA SER A 91 8.98 23.48 -0.53
C SER A 91 9.20 24.04 -1.92
N CYS A 92 8.36 24.98 -2.34
CA CYS A 92 8.49 25.61 -3.64
C CYS A 92 9.93 26.10 -3.69
N ALA A 93 10.77 25.42 -4.48
CA ALA A 93 12.09 25.89 -4.75
C ALA A 93 11.83 27.18 -5.51
N VAL A 94 11.77 28.29 -4.78
CA VAL A 94 12.02 29.62 -5.32
C VAL A 94 13.23 29.38 -6.18
N ARG A 95 12.99 29.40 -7.50
CA ARG A 95 14.00 29.21 -8.52
C ARG A 95 14.95 30.37 -8.29
N SER A 96 15.93 30.12 -7.43
CA SER A 96 16.94 31.10 -7.10
C SER A 96 17.79 31.21 -8.33
N ALA A 97 18.07 32.47 -8.69
CA ALA A 97 18.98 32.90 -9.74
C ALA A 97 18.36 33.15 -11.13
N GLY A 98 17.49 34.16 -11.21
CA GLY A 98 17.81 35.26 -12.13
C GLY A 98 18.72 36.27 -11.39
N PRO A 99 19.75 36.85 -12.04
CA PRO A 99 20.63 37.81 -11.38
C PRO A 99 19.85 39.10 -11.12
N GLY A 100 19.31 39.26 -9.91
CA GLY A 100 18.61 40.49 -9.49
C GLY A 100 17.61 40.39 -8.33
N GLY A 101 17.32 39.21 -7.76
CA GLY A 101 16.31 39.07 -6.72
C GLY A 101 16.84 39.28 -5.30
N SER A 102 16.37 40.31 -4.60
CA SER A 102 16.58 40.50 -3.16
C SER A 102 15.78 39.46 -2.37
N GLY A 103 16.41 38.34 -2.03
CA GLY A 103 15.81 37.32 -1.15
C GLY A 103 15.63 37.85 0.27
N GLY A 104 14.37 38.00 0.70
CA GLY A 104 14.02 38.23 2.11
C GLY A 104 14.14 36.94 2.94
N PRO A 105 14.16 37.04 4.28
CA PRO A 105 14.39 35.89 5.15
C PRO A 105 13.23 34.88 4.99
N ILE A 106 13.57 33.64 4.67
CA ILE A 106 12.64 32.50 4.73
C ILE A 106 12.19 32.35 6.18
N THR A 107 10.99 32.84 6.50
CA THR A 107 10.32 32.48 7.74
C THR A 107 9.85 31.05 7.59
N ASP A 108 10.42 30.16 8.39
CA ASP A 108 10.17 28.72 8.47
C ASP A 108 8.74 28.41 8.96
N ARG A 109 7.74 28.87 8.21
CA ARG A 109 6.32 28.70 8.54
C ARG A 109 5.67 27.89 7.43
N PRO A 110 5.24 26.64 7.68
CA PRO A 110 4.40 25.89 6.77
C PRO A 110 3.02 26.56 6.80
N SER A 111 2.85 27.59 5.98
CA SER A 111 1.56 28.22 5.78
C SER A 111 0.73 27.26 4.94
N TYR A 112 -0.18 26.55 5.59
CA TYR A 112 -1.32 25.89 4.95
C TYR A 112 -2.21 27.01 4.38
N GLY A 113 -1.76 27.61 3.29
CA GLY A 113 -2.27 28.87 2.75
C GLY A 113 -1.96 28.92 1.27
N ASN A 114 -2.95 28.52 0.47
CA ASN A 114 -3.32 29.05 -0.84
C ASN A 114 -2.28 29.76 -1.73
N ASP A 115 -1.04 29.29 -1.80
CA ASP A 115 -0.12 29.71 -2.85
C ASP A 115 -0.36 28.81 -4.07
N THR A 116 -1.32 29.23 -4.88
CA THR A 116 -1.74 28.57 -6.11
C THR A 116 -0.55 28.26 -7.01
N CYS A 117 -0.15 26.99 -7.10
CA CYS A 117 0.52 26.47 -8.30
C CYS A 117 -0.50 26.40 -9.44
N GLY A 118 -0.86 27.56 -9.97
CA GLY A 118 -1.68 27.73 -11.17
C GLY A 118 -0.79 28.03 -12.36
N GLY A 119 -0.89 27.19 -13.39
CA GLY A 119 -0.50 27.53 -14.76
C GLY A 119 -1.65 28.20 -15.48
#